data_AF-A0A0D6EH09-F1
#
_entry.id   AF-A0A0D6EH09-F1
#
_cell.length_a   1.000
_cell.length_b   1.000
_cell.length_c   1.000
_cell.angle_alpha   90.00
_cell.angle_beta   90.00
_cell.angle_gamma   90.00
#
_symmetry.space_group_name_H-M   'P 1'
#
loop_
_entity.id
_entity.type
_entity.pdbx_description
1 polymer ?
#
loop_
_entity_poly.entity_id
_entity_poly.type
_entity_poly.pdbx_seq_one_letter_code
_entity_poly.pdbx_strand_id
1 'polypeptide(L)'
;MSALTRSTSRPDRCTPHEMTRFHTDEYIDFLARVTPETFDEMTGHGSRFLVGEDCPPFEGLFEFCSISAGGSLSAARRLIDAKADICVNWAGGLHHAKKREASGFCYINDIVLAILELLRYHQRVLYIDIDVHHGDGVEEAFYTTDRVMTASFHKYGDFFPGTGALNDKGKGKGKGYAVNFPFKDGIDDESYQSVFRPVMQAIMDRYRPGAIILQCGADSLAGDKLGSFNLSMNGHASCVAFMRTFNVPLIIVGGGGYTIRNVARTWAFETGLACGVKMDERLPFNEYLEYFGPEFKLAVPSNNMDNANTREYLHETTAAILESLRNMPFAPSAQMQHVPYDLEDDEGDSDSDLDVRISERIRQTHRRPHPPPESSYPSSDEDPLSHQRRRRRLAQNYITSLSSARKEARRERQERAARMAEEADAACGAGGGSDEERGASAGAGAGAGRDKARKRTFFKASRLDVARLLQGPDPGLTGLGLAEGAAGPGAAGGHGHAPHRHGAGVGNGITREWTEGLY
;
A
#
# COMPACT_ATOMS: atom_id res chain seq x y z
N MET A 1 7.02 22.64 -24.92
CA MET A 1 6.74 21.74 -23.77
C MET A 1 5.24 21.49 -23.77
N SER A 2 4.79 20.23 -23.81
CA SER A 2 3.37 19.95 -23.56
C SER A 2 3.04 20.32 -22.12
N ALA A 3 1.86 20.85 -21.86
CA ALA A 3 1.41 21.10 -20.49
C ALA A 3 1.14 19.75 -19.81
N LEU A 4 1.66 19.56 -18.59
CA LEU A 4 1.35 18.39 -17.76
C LEU A 4 -0.13 18.46 -17.34
N THR A 5 -0.98 17.80 -18.12
CA THR A 5 -2.41 17.65 -17.82
C THR A 5 -2.58 16.70 -16.64
N ARG A 6 -3.42 17.09 -15.67
CA ARG A 6 -3.69 16.33 -14.45
C ARG A 6 -5.19 16.14 -14.32
N SER A 7 -5.63 14.94 -13.98
CA SER A 7 -7.04 14.62 -13.76
C SER A 7 -7.17 13.66 -12.59
N THR A 8 -8.09 13.95 -11.68
CA THR A 8 -8.60 12.98 -10.71
C THR A 8 -9.88 12.36 -11.25
N SER A 9 -10.11 11.09 -10.96
CA SER A 9 -11.32 10.36 -11.33
C SER A 9 -11.71 9.42 -10.22
N ARG A 10 -13.01 9.32 -9.93
CA ARG A 10 -13.55 8.21 -9.14
C ARG A 10 -13.42 6.93 -9.98
N PRO A 11 -12.88 5.83 -9.47
CA PRO A 11 -12.83 4.59 -10.22
C PRO A 11 -14.22 3.94 -10.28
N ASP A 12 -14.49 3.27 -11.39
CA ASP A 12 -15.61 2.33 -11.47
C ASP A 12 -15.33 1.14 -10.55
N ARG A 13 -16.39 0.51 -10.02
CA ARG A 13 -16.23 -0.66 -9.16
C ARG A 13 -15.83 -1.85 -10.01
N CYS A 14 -14.78 -2.57 -9.62
CA CYS A 14 -14.49 -3.86 -10.24
C CYS A 14 -15.64 -4.83 -9.95
N THR A 15 -16.25 -5.33 -11.01
CA THR A 15 -17.35 -6.29 -10.98
C THR A 15 -16.86 -7.68 -10.58
N PRO A 16 -17.73 -8.57 -10.06
CA PRO A 16 -17.41 -9.97 -9.84
C PRO A 16 -16.85 -10.63 -11.12
N HIS A 17 -17.44 -10.32 -12.28
CA HIS A 17 -16.98 -10.82 -13.57
C HIS A 17 -15.52 -10.44 -13.88
N GLU A 18 -15.15 -9.18 -13.73
CA GLU A 18 -13.76 -8.74 -13.90
C GLU A 18 -12.80 -9.41 -12.92
N MET A 19 -13.18 -9.57 -11.65
CA MET A 19 -12.36 -10.28 -10.66
C MET A 19 -12.09 -11.74 -11.05
N THR A 20 -13.09 -12.43 -11.63
CA THR A 20 -12.95 -13.84 -12.08
C THR A 20 -12.06 -14.03 -13.31
N ARG A 21 -11.57 -12.95 -13.96
CA ARG A 21 -10.53 -13.05 -15.00
C ARG A 21 -9.21 -13.62 -14.48
N PHE A 22 -8.95 -13.47 -13.17
CA PHE A 22 -7.85 -14.16 -12.49
C PHE A 22 -8.34 -15.14 -11.43
N HIS A 23 -9.16 -14.67 -10.49
CA HIS A 23 -9.63 -15.45 -9.34
C HIS A 23 -10.65 -16.51 -9.75
N THR A 24 -10.85 -17.56 -8.95
CA THR A 24 -11.93 -18.52 -9.24
C THR A 24 -13.29 -18.01 -8.79
N ASP A 25 -14.32 -18.33 -9.58
CA ASP A 25 -15.74 -17.96 -9.34
C ASP A 25 -16.16 -18.23 -7.88
N GLU A 26 -15.83 -19.41 -7.37
CA GLU A 26 -16.10 -19.89 -6.01
C GLU A 26 -15.49 -19.01 -4.91
N TYR A 27 -14.35 -18.35 -5.17
CA TYR A 27 -13.67 -17.46 -4.22
C TYR A 27 -14.28 -16.06 -4.25
N ILE A 28 -14.74 -15.60 -5.42
CA ILE A 28 -15.41 -14.30 -5.57
C ILE A 28 -16.83 -14.32 -4.97
N ASP A 29 -17.61 -15.38 -5.22
CA ASP A 29 -18.91 -15.59 -4.56
C ASP A 29 -18.76 -15.64 -3.02
N PHE A 30 -17.73 -16.35 -2.54
CA PHE A 30 -17.39 -16.36 -1.12
C PHE A 30 -17.10 -14.96 -0.57
N LEU A 31 -16.21 -14.19 -1.21
CA LEU A 31 -15.86 -12.84 -0.74
C LEU A 31 -17.05 -11.87 -0.76
N ALA A 32 -17.98 -12.04 -1.70
CA ALA A 32 -19.21 -11.25 -1.79
C ALA A 32 -20.23 -11.56 -0.67
N ARG A 33 -20.11 -12.72 -0.02
CA ARG A 33 -21.09 -13.25 0.95
C ARG A 33 -20.58 -13.38 2.38
N VAL A 34 -19.26 -13.45 2.59
CA VAL A 34 -18.68 -13.67 3.92
C VAL A 34 -18.86 -12.45 4.82
N THR A 35 -19.33 -12.69 6.03
CA THR A 35 -19.41 -11.71 7.12
C THR A 35 -18.64 -12.25 8.34
N PRO A 36 -18.35 -11.42 9.36
CA PRO A 36 -17.76 -11.90 10.61
C PRO A 36 -18.53 -13.04 11.27
N GLU A 37 -19.86 -13.07 11.11
CA GLU A 37 -20.75 -14.09 11.68
C GLU A 37 -20.76 -15.40 10.88
N THR A 38 -20.62 -15.35 9.54
CA THR A 38 -20.65 -16.53 8.67
C THR A 38 -19.27 -17.15 8.40
N PHE A 39 -18.20 -16.48 8.87
CA PHE A 39 -16.80 -16.87 8.66
C PHE A 39 -16.51 -18.35 8.90
N ASP A 40 -16.80 -18.84 10.12
CA ASP A 40 -16.44 -20.19 10.55
C ASP A 40 -17.09 -21.27 9.68
N GLU A 41 -18.35 -21.05 9.30
CA GLU A 41 -19.11 -21.98 8.45
C GLU A 41 -18.60 -21.95 7.00
N MET A 42 -18.45 -20.77 6.41
CA MET A 42 -18.10 -20.62 4.98
C MET A 42 -16.64 -20.99 4.66
N THR A 43 -15.72 -20.79 5.60
CA THR A 43 -14.29 -21.11 5.48
C THR A 43 -13.92 -22.49 6.01
N GLY A 44 -14.84 -23.17 6.70
CA GLY A 44 -14.53 -24.39 7.45
C GLY A 44 -13.48 -24.13 8.52
N HIS A 45 -13.75 -23.18 9.42
CA HIS A 45 -12.85 -22.71 10.49
C HIS A 45 -11.48 -22.24 9.98
N GLY A 46 -11.47 -21.34 8.98
CA GLY A 46 -10.24 -20.75 8.41
C GLY A 46 -9.37 -21.73 7.61
N SER A 47 -9.92 -22.88 7.17
CA SER A 47 -9.19 -23.87 6.38
C SER A 47 -9.22 -23.62 4.86
N ARG A 48 -10.06 -22.68 4.41
CA ARG A 48 -10.24 -22.32 3.00
C ARG A 48 -10.51 -20.82 2.83
N PHE A 49 -10.03 -20.25 1.73
CA PHE A 49 -10.22 -18.86 1.26
C PHE A 49 -9.59 -17.78 2.14
N LEU A 50 -9.92 -17.72 3.43
CA LEU A 50 -9.31 -16.81 4.41
C LEU A 50 -8.47 -17.65 5.37
N VAL A 51 -7.29 -18.06 4.91
CA VAL A 51 -6.43 -19.00 5.65
C VAL A 51 -5.58 -18.23 6.65
N GLY A 52 -5.59 -18.67 7.91
CA GLY A 52 -4.87 -18.01 9.00
C GLY A 52 -5.69 -16.93 9.72
N GLU A 53 -4.99 -16.03 10.42
CA GLU A 53 -5.60 -14.96 11.23
C GLU A 53 -5.43 -13.56 10.60
N ASP A 54 -4.59 -13.44 9.57
CA ASP A 54 -4.14 -12.15 9.04
C ASP A 54 -5.15 -11.54 8.05
N CYS A 55 -6.09 -12.32 7.51
CA CYS A 55 -7.09 -11.84 6.54
C CYS A 55 -8.53 -11.98 7.09
N PRO A 56 -8.91 -11.23 8.14
CA PRO A 56 -10.23 -11.34 8.77
C PRO A 56 -11.34 -10.76 7.88
N PRO A 57 -12.55 -11.35 7.88
CA PRO A 57 -13.71 -10.70 7.29
C PRO A 57 -14.09 -9.44 8.08
N PHE A 58 -14.59 -8.43 7.37
CA PHE A 58 -15.09 -7.19 7.96
C PHE A 58 -16.26 -6.63 7.15
N GLU A 59 -17.06 -5.77 7.78
CA GLU A 59 -18.19 -5.10 7.12
C GLU A 59 -17.68 -4.26 5.93
N GLY A 60 -18.18 -4.54 4.72
CA GLY A 60 -17.71 -3.88 3.49
C GLY A 60 -16.46 -4.49 2.86
N LEU A 61 -16.01 -5.71 3.25
CA LEU A 61 -14.87 -6.40 2.64
C LEU A 61 -14.93 -6.44 1.09
N PHE A 62 -16.05 -6.91 0.52
CA PHE A 62 -16.20 -6.95 -0.93
C PHE A 62 -16.22 -5.55 -1.56
N GLU A 63 -16.80 -4.58 -0.85
CA GLU A 63 -16.82 -3.19 -1.29
C GLU A 63 -15.39 -2.63 -1.37
N PHE A 64 -14.57 -2.81 -0.33
CA PHE A 64 -13.15 -2.45 -0.31
C PHE A 64 -12.38 -3.06 -1.49
N CYS A 65 -12.56 -4.37 -1.72
CA CYS A 65 -11.95 -5.08 -2.85
C CYS A 65 -12.35 -4.48 -4.21
N SER A 66 -13.63 -4.12 -4.38
CA SER A 66 -14.16 -3.54 -5.62
C SER A 66 -13.57 -2.16 -5.95
N ILE A 67 -13.24 -1.34 -4.95
CA ILE A 67 -12.58 -0.03 -5.13
C ILE A 67 -11.13 -0.25 -5.54
N SER A 68 -10.41 -1.07 -4.77
CA SER A 68 -8.99 -1.36 -4.97
C SER A 68 -8.71 -1.88 -6.38
N ALA A 69 -9.41 -2.96 -6.78
CA ALA A 69 -9.31 -3.55 -8.10
C ALA A 69 -9.85 -2.63 -9.22
N GLY A 70 -10.92 -1.88 -8.92
CA GLY A 70 -11.53 -0.95 -9.86
C GLY A 70 -10.60 0.19 -10.26
N GLY A 71 -9.83 0.71 -9.30
CA GLY A 71 -8.79 1.71 -9.53
C GLY A 71 -7.68 1.23 -10.46
N SER A 72 -7.16 0.01 -10.25
CA SER A 72 -6.05 -0.54 -11.04
C SER A 72 -6.50 -0.95 -12.45
N LEU A 73 -7.73 -1.46 -12.63
CA LEU A 73 -8.33 -1.70 -13.94
C LEU A 73 -8.62 -0.37 -14.69
N SER A 74 -9.16 0.63 -14.00
CA SER A 74 -9.38 1.98 -14.57
C SER A 74 -8.06 2.60 -15.03
N ALA A 75 -6.98 2.46 -14.25
CA ALA A 75 -5.65 2.91 -14.62
C ALA A 75 -5.14 2.21 -15.89
N ALA A 76 -5.26 0.88 -15.97
CA ALA A 76 -4.86 0.12 -17.16
C ALA A 76 -5.62 0.56 -18.42
N ARG A 77 -6.96 0.68 -18.34
CA ARG A 77 -7.81 1.18 -19.43
C ARG A 77 -7.38 2.59 -19.90
N ARG A 78 -7.08 3.50 -18.98
CA ARG A 78 -6.63 4.86 -19.32
C ARG A 78 -5.27 4.91 -20.02
N LEU A 79 -4.33 4.02 -19.67
CA LEU A 79 -3.05 3.90 -20.39
C LEU A 79 -3.25 3.31 -21.79
N ILE A 80 -4.07 2.26 -21.91
CA ILE A 80 -4.44 1.63 -23.18
C ILE A 80 -5.05 2.65 -24.16
N ASP A 81 -5.99 3.46 -23.68
CA ASP A 81 -6.66 4.50 -24.46
C ASP A 81 -5.78 5.73 -24.76
N ALA A 82 -4.50 5.73 -24.33
CA ALA A 82 -3.60 6.88 -24.35
C ALA A 82 -4.19 8.16 -23.70
N LYS A 83 -5.06 7.99 -22.70
CA LYS A 83 -5.69 9.08 -21.92
C LYS A 83 -4.82 9.56 -20.74
N ALA A 84 -3.67 8.93 -20.52
CA ALA A 84 -2.64 9.33 -19.55
C ALA A 84 -1.30 8.62 -19.87
N ASP A 85 -0.17 9.25 -19.53
CA ASP A 85 1.16 8.60 -19.55
C ASP A 85 1.46 7.86 -18.23
N ILE A 86 0.95 8.40 -17.11
CA ILE A 86 1.10 7.86 -15.77
C ILE A 86 -0.28 7.84 -15.09
N CYS A 87 -0.65 6.71 -14.50
CA CYS A 87 -1.83 6.57 -13.64
C CYS A 87 -1.41 6.16 -12.23
N VAL A 88 -2.17 6.56 -11.20
CA VAL A 88 -1.85 6.30 -9.79
C VAL A 88 -3.08 5.75 -9.06
N ASN A 89 -2.93 4.63 -8.36
CA ASN A 89 -3.96 4.04 -7.50
C ASN A 89 -3.37 3.59 -6.15
N TRP A 90 -3.34 4.50 -5.18
CA TRP A 90 -2.84 4.21 -3.82
C TRP A 90 -3.72 3.23 -3.01
N ALA A 91 -4.93 2.91 -3.48
CA ALA A 91 -5.78 1.87 -2.88
C ALA A 91 -5.52 0.46 -3.46
N GLY A 92 -4.73 0.36 -4.54
CA GLY A 92 -4.26 -0.89 -5.11
C GLY A 92 -2.89 -1.30 -4.58
N GLY A 93 -2.30 -2.35 -5.16
CA GLY A 93 -0.98 -2.87 -4.77
C GLY A 93 -1.03 -4.11 -3.89
N LEU A 94 -2.16 -4.83 -3.86
CA LEU A 94 -2.42 -5.96 -2.97
C LEU A 94 -1.78 -7.25 -3.52
N HIS A 95 -0.45 -7.26 -3.55
CA HIS A 95 0.39 -8.22 -4.29
C HIS A 95 0.36 -9.68 -3.77
N HIS A 96 -0.04 -9.93 -2.52
CA HIS A 96 -0.02 -11.27 -1.91
C HIS A 96 -1.24 -12.13 -2.26
N ALA A 97 -2.34 -11.53 -2.71
CA ALA A 97 -3.59 -12.24 -2.98
C ALA A 97 -3.39 -13.32 -4.05
N LYS A 98 -3.85 -14.54 -3.76
CA LYS A 98 -3.68 -15.72 -4.61
C LYS A 98 -4.93 -15.98 -5.43
N LYS A 99 -4.85 -16.88 -6.41
CA LYS A 99 -5.97 -17.20 -7.32
C LYS A 99 -7.23 -17.73 -6.62
N ARG A 100 -7.08 -18.31 -5.42
CA ARG A 100 -8.17 -18.96 -4.67
C ARG A 100 -8.13 -18.70 -3.16
N GLU A 101 -7.30 -17.78 -2.68
CA GLU A 101 -7.16 -17.50 -1.24
C GLU A 101 -6.55 -16.11 -0.99
N ALA A 102 -6.95 -15.51 0.13
CA ALA A 102 -6.35 -14.31 0.68
C ALA A 102 -5.02 -14.67 1.38
N SER A 103 -4.09 -13.73 1.38
CA SER A 103 -2.78 -13.87 2.03
C SER A 103 -2.23 -12.48 2.33
N GLY A 104 -1.53 -12.29 3.46
CA GLY A 104 -0.83 -11.04 3.78
C GLY A 104 -1.70 -9.78 3.62
N PHE A 105 -2.87 -9.74 4.26
CA PHE A 105 -3.89 -8.67 4.18
C PHE A 105 -4.53 -8.46 2.79
N CYS A 106 -4.14 -9.24 1.77
CA CYS A 106 -4.58 -9.09 0.39
C CYS A 106 -5.65 -10.12 0.02
N TYR A 107 -6.83 -9.66 -0.43
CA TYR A 107 -7.96 -10.52 -0.82
C TYR A 107 -8.10 -10.66 -2.34
N ILE A 108 -8.06 -9.54 -3.06
CA ILE A 108 -8.08 -9.49 -4.53
C ILE A 108 -6.76 -8.91 -5.02
N ASN A 109 -6.10 -9.63 -5.94
CA ASN A 109 -4.89 -9.18 -6.60
C ASN A 109 -5.22 -8.19 -7.74
N ASP A 110 -5.38 -6.92 -7.40
CA ASP A 110 -5.69 -5.83 -8.34
C ASP A 110 -4.61 -5.67 -9.42
N ILE A 111 -3.35 -5.95 -9.05
CA ILE A 111 -2.18 -5.89 -9.92
C ILE A 111 -2.29 -6.91 -11.04
N VAL A 112 -2.58 -8.17 -10.73
CA VAL A 112 -2.74 -9.23 -11.73
C VAL A 112 -3.89 -8.91 -12.70
N LEU A 113 -5.00 -8.35 -12.20
CA LEU A 113 -6.12 -7.91 -13.05
C LEU A 113 -5.70 -6.77 -14.00
N ALA A 114 -4.97 -5.77 -13.50
CA ALA A 114 -4.43 -4.69 -14.33
C ALA A 114 -3.41 -5.17 -15.37
N ILE A 115 -2.53 -6.13 -15.02
CA ILE A 115 -1.59 -6.74 -15.96
C ILE A 115 -2.34 -7.51 -17.05
N LEU A 116 -3.36 -8.30 -16.69
CA LEU A 116 -4.20 -9.01 -17.67
C LEU A 116 -4.92 -8.06 -18.64
N GLU A 117 -5.29 -6.86 -18.20
CA GLU A 117 -5.85 -5.81 -19.06
C GLU A 117 -4.79 -5.20 -19.97
N LEU A 118 -3.63 -4.79 -19.44
CA LEU A 118 -2.50 -4.29 -20.24
C LEU A 118 -2.03 -5.31 -21.29
N LEU A 119 -2.05 -6.61 -20.99
CA LEU A 119 -1.69 -7.69 -21.90
C LEU A 119 -2.62 -7.84 -23.12
N ARG A 120 -3.75 -7.12 -23.19
CA ARG A 120 -4.57 -7.04 -24.40
C ARG A 120 -3.89 -6.22 -25.50
N TYR A 121 -3.09 -5.22 -25.13
CA TYR A 121 -2.47 -4.25 -26.06
C TYR A 121 -0.93 -4.28 -26.01
N HIS A 122 -0.33 -4.58 -24.87
CA HIS A 122 1.11 -4.63 -24.68
C HIS A 122 1.63 -6.07 -24.79
N GLN A 123 2.57 -6.31 -25.70
CA GLN A 123 3.14 -7.65 -25.90
C GLN A 123 3.88 -8.16 -24.65
N ARG A 124 4.48 -7.24 -23.89
CA ARG A 124 5.29 -7.45 -22.69
C ARG A 124 4.95 -6.38 -21.65
N VAL A 125 4.66 -6.78 -20.41
CA VAL A 125 4.39 -5.90 -19.27
C VAL A 125 5.45 -6.15 -18.20
N LEU A 126 6.03 -5.09 -17.63
CA LEU A 126 6.98 -5.21 -16.52
C LEU A 126 6.27 -4.87 -15.21
N TYR A 127 6.34 -5.78 -14.25
CA TYR A 127 5.95 -5.55 -12.87
C TYR A 127 7.19 -5.31 -12.02
N ILE A 128 7.16 -4.24 -11.22
CA ILE A 128 8.24 -3.84 -10.32
C ILE A 128 7.64 -3.69 -8.92
N ASP A 129 8.31 -4.25 -7.93
CA ASP A 129 7.84 -4.33 -6.56
C ASP A 129 8.94 -3.86 -5.60
N ILE A 130 8.67 -2.78 -4.87
CA ILE A 130 9.57 -2.18 -3.87
C ILE A 130 9.01 -2.23 -2.44
N ASP A 131 7.96 -3.02 -2.22
CA ASP A 131 7.51 -3.44 -0.89
C ASP A 131 8.62 -4.17 -0.13
N VAL A 132 8.57 -4.17 1.21
CA VAL A 132 9.53 -4.96 1.99
C VAL A 132 9.29 -6.47 1.86
N HIS A 133 8.07 -6.89 1.48
CA HIS A 133 7.68 -8.28 1.26
C HIS A 133 7.83 -8.70 -0.21
N HIS A 134 8.09 -9.98 -0.47
CA HIS A 134 8.12 -10.50 -1.84
C HIS A 134 6.71 -10.46 -2.47
N GLY A 135 6.60 -9.92 -3.69
CA GLY A 135 5.38 -9.83 -4.51
C GLY A 135 4.87 -11.17 -5.06
N ASP A 136 4.70 -12.13 -4.17
CA ASP A 136 4.58 -13.55 -4.45
C ASP A 136 3.28 -13.96 -5.14
N GLY A 137 2.17 -13.24 -4.95
CA GLY A 137 0.92 -13.49 -5.68
C GLY A 137 1.01 -13.07 -7.15
N VAL A 138 1.71 -11.98 -7.44
CA VAL A 138 1.96 -11.52 -8.82
C VAL A 138 2.99 -12.39 -9.52
N GLU A 139 4.07 -12.75 -8.83
CA GLU A 139 5.06 -13.70 -9.34
C GLU A 139 4.43 -15.07 -9.66
N GLU A 140 3.65 -15.64 -8.74
CA GLU A 140 2.98 -16.92 -8.95
C GLU A 140 2.02 -16.90 -10.16
N ALA A 141 1.23 -15.83 -10.30
CA ALA A 141 0.28 -15.66 -11.40
C ALA A 141 0.96 -15.69 -12.79
N PHE A 142 2.19 -15.20 -12.89
CA PHE A 142 2.93 -15.08 -14.15
C PHE A 142 4.17 -15.96 -14.26
N TYR A 143 4.45 -16.82 -13.28
CA TYR A 143 5.66 -17.66 -13.16
C TYR A 143 6.00 -18.54 -14.37
N THR A 144 5.04 -18.73 -15.30
CA THR A 144 5.17 -19.59 -16.47
C THR A 144 5.10 -18.89 -17.82
N THR A 145 5.02 -17.55 -17.86
CA THR A 145 4.95 -16.75 -19.10
C THR A 145 6.16 -15.83 -19.28
N ASP A 146 6.53 -15.58 -20.54
CA ASP A 146 7.52 -14.58 -20.96
C ASP A 146 6.89 -13.20 -21.25
N ARG A 147 5.55 -13.12 -21.30
CA ARG A 147 4.79 -11.88 -21.56
C ARG A 147 4.70 -10.93 -20.36
N VAL A 148 5.06 -11.40 -19.17
CA VAL A 148 5.20 -10.55 -17.98
C VAL A 148 6.56 -10.83 -17.38
N MET A 149 7.27 -9.79 -16.96
CA MET A 149 8.46 -9.93 -16.12
C MET A 149 8.15 -9.37 -14.74
N THR A 150 8.44 -10.11 -13.67
CA THR A 150 8.36 -9.64 -12.29
C THR A 150 9.76 -9.30 -11.77
N ALA A 151 9.88 -8.16 -11.10
CA ALA A 151 11.12 -7.70 -10.48
C ALA A 151 10.84 -7.21 -9.05
N SER A 152 11.23 -7.97 -8.04
CA SER A 152 10.93 -7.68 -6.63
C SER A 152 12.19 -7.49 -5.78
N PHE A 153 12.15 -6.50 -4.89
CA PHE A 153 13.29 -5.99 -4.12
C PHE A 153 12.97 -5.97 -2.61
N HIS A 154 12.98 -7.16 -2.00
CA HIS A 154 12.34 -7.45 -0.71
C HIS A 154 13.30 -8.06 0.33
N LYS A 155 12.89 -8.09 1.60
CA LYS A 155 13.59 -8.83 2.66
C LYS A 155 13.38 -10.33 2.49
N TYR A 156 14.46 -11.12 2.60
CA TYR A 156 14.41 -12.58 2.48
C TYR A 156 15.09 -13.30 3.65
N GLY A 157 14.65 -14.52 3.94
CA GLY A 157 15.11 -15.34 5.06
C GLY A 157 13.95 -15.74 5.96
N ASP A 158 14.09 -15.54 7.27
CA ASP A 158 12.97 -15.66 8.21
C ASP A 158 12.09 -14.40 8.12
N PHE A 159 11.22 -14.36 7.11
CA PHE A 159 10.30 -13.26 6.82
C PHE A 159 9.12 -13.74 5.97
N PHE A 160 7.98 -13.05 6.08
CA PHE A 160 6.84 -13.30 5.21
C PHE A 160 7.13 -12.78 3.78
N PRO A 161 6.69 -13.45 2.70
CA PRO A 161 5.96 -14.71 2.62
C PRO A 161 6.84 -15.98 2.59
N GLY A 162 8.17 -15.86 2.72
CA GLY A 162 9.11 -16.98 2.68
C GLY A 162 9.44 -17.52 1.28
N THR A 163 9.10 -16.76 0.24
CA THR A 163 9.46 -17.00 -1.18
C THR A 163 10.29 -15.82 -1.71
N GLY A 164 10.76 -15.87 -2.97
CA GLY A 164 11.57 -14.79 -3.55
C GLY A 164 13.07 -15.02 -3.42
N ALA A 165 13.52 -16.27 -3.36
CA ALA A 165 14.93 -16.57 -3.33
C ALA A 165 15.62 -16.09 -4.63
N LEU A 166 16.92 -15.78 -4.58
CA LEU A 166 17.73 -15.45 -5.78
C LEU A 166 17.66 -16.53 -6.89
N ASN A 167 17.28 -17.77 -6.54
CA ASN A 167 17.12 -18.89 -7.47
C ASN A 167 15.67 -19.12 -7.95
N ASP A 168 14.69 -18.39 -7.40
CA ASP A 168 13.31 -18.36 -7.89
C ASP A 168 13.26 -17.50 -9.15
N LYS A 169 13.38 -18.17 -10.30
CA LYS A 169 13.61 -17.56 -11.62
C LYS A 169 12.56 -17.96 -12.65
N GLY A 170 11.35 -18.31 -12.22
CA GLY A 170 10.27 -18.74 -13.12
C GLY A 170 10.46 -20.15 -13.69
N LYS A 171 9.47 -20.63 -14.44
CA LYS A 171 9.38 -22.02 -14.94
C LYS A 171 8.87 -22.09 -16.37
N GLY A 172 9.34 -23.07 -17.15
CA GLY A 172 8.90 -23.24 -18.54
C GLY A 172 9.26 -22.01 -19.38
N LYS A 173 8.28 -21.40 -20.06
CA LYS A 173 8.50 -20.16 -20.83
C LYS A 173 8.84 -18.96 -19.95
N GLY A 174 8.32 -18.90 -18.73
CA GLY A 174 8.65 -17.85 -17.75
C GLY A 174 10.01 -17.98 -17.09
N LYS A 175 10.83 -18.98 -17.46
CA LYS A 175 12.18 -19.11 -16.90
C LYS A 175 13.08 -17.95 -17.35
N GLY A 176 13.58 -17.19 -16.39
CA GLY A 176 14.33 -15.93 -16.58
C GLY A 176 13.47 -14.67 -16.41
N TYR A 177 12.14 -14.79 -16.38
CA TYR A 177 11.21 -13.65 -16.33
C TYR A 177 10.71 -13.34 -14.91
N ALA A 178 11.19 -14.08 -13.90
CA ALA A 178 11.11 -13.69 -12.49
C ALA A 178 12.51 -13.26 -12.02
N VAL A 179 12.61 -12.06 -11.45
CA VAL A 179 13.84 -11.46 -10.96
C VAL A 179 13.66 -11.06 -9.51
N ASN A 180 14.35 -11.76 -8.62
CA ASN A 180 14.27 -11.53 -7.18
C ASN A 180 15.59 -11.02 -6.63
N PHE A 181 15.54 -9.87 -5.96
CA PHE A 181 16.65 -9.29 -5.20
C PHE A 181 16.38 -9.45 -3.70
N PRO A 182 16.86 -10.55 -3.08
CA PRO A 182 16.75 -10.72 -1.64
C PRO A 182 17.68 -9.75 -0.90
N PHE A 183 17.14 -9.05 0.10
CA PHE A 183 17.88 -8.23 1.05
C PHE A 183 17.83 -8.80 2.47
N LYS A 184 18.75 -8.29 3.29
CA LYS A 184 18.76 -8.39 4.75
C LYS A 184 18.28 -7.06 5.37
N ASP A 185 18.15 -7.05 6.68
CA ASP A 185 17.75 -5.89 7.47
C ASP A 185 18.61 -4.63 7.23
N GLY A 186 17.99 -3.45 7.41
CA GLY A 186 18.66 -2.16 7.50
C GLY A 186 19.20 -1.59 6.19
N ILE A 187 18.78 -2.07 5.02
CA ILE A 187 19.19 -1.49 3.73
C ILE A 187 18.92 0.02 3.67
N ASP A 188 19.94 0.79 3.28
CA ASP A 188 19.89 2.25 3.19
C ASP A 188 19.72 2.77 1.76
N ASP A 189 19.43 4.07 1.62
CA ASP A 189 19.18 4.78 0.35
C ASP A 189 20.29 4.63 -0.70
N GLU A 190 21.56 4.63 -0.27
CA GLU A 190 22.72 4.52 -1.18
C GLU A 190 22.85 3.09 -1.69
N SER A 191 22.79 2.14 -0.77
CA SER A 191 22.90 0.71 -1.02
C SER A 191 21.76 0.22 -1.92
N TYR A 192 20.51 0.60 -1.63
CA TYR A 192 19.34 0.24 -2.43
C TYR A 192 19.44 0.82 -3.86
N GLN A 193 19.79 2.10 -4.00
CA GLN A 193 19.98 2.72 -5.32
C GLN A 193 21.14 2.11 -6.12
N SER A 194 22.20 1.66 -5.44
CA SER A 194 23.36 1.03 -6.08
C SER A 194 23.02 -0.28 -6.79
N VAL A 195 21.96 -0.98 -6.37
CA VAL A 195 21.52 -2.25 -6.97
C VAL A 195 20.24 -2.10 -7.80
N PHE A 196 19.28 -1.27 -7.38
CA PHE A 196 18.04 -1.04 -8.11
C PHE A 196 18.30 -0.47 -9.51
N ARG A 197 19.11 0.59 -9.62
CA ARG A 197 19.36 1.26 -10.92
C ARG A 197 20.02 0.34 -11.95
N PRO A 198 21.12 -0.40 -11.65
CA PRO A 198 21.73 -1.30 -12.64
C PRO A 198 20.84 -2.48 -13.03
N VAL A 199 20.13 -3.09 -12.07
CA VAL A 199 19.20 -4.21 -12.35
C VAL A 199 18.05 -3.73 -13.23
N MET A 200 17.40 -2.62 -12.87
CA MET A 200 16.27 -2.10 -13.63
C MET A 200 16.69 -1.58 -15.02
N GLN A 201 17.87 -0.96 -15.16
CA GLN A 201 18.41 -0.60 -16.47
C GLN A 201 18.58 -1.84 -17.36
N ALA A 202 19.21 -2.91 -16.84
CA ALA A 202 19.42 -4.14 -17.59
C ALA A 202 18.12 -4.85 -17.97
N ILE A 203 17.10 -4.80 -17.09
CA ILE A 203 15.74 -5.26 -17.40
C ILE A 203 15.14 -4.44 -18.55
N MET A 204 15.17 -3.11 -18.47
CA MET A 204 14.59 -2.25 -19.51
C MET A 204 15.28 -2.44 -20.87
N ASP A 205 16.61 -2.56 -20.88
CA ASP A 205 17.41 -2.81 -22.10
C ASP A 205 17.11 -4.17 -22.74
N ARG A 206 16.94 -5.23 -21.93
CA ARG A 206 16.76 -6.62 -22.40
C ARG A 206 15.31 -6.99 -22.68
N TYR A 207 14.41 -6.63 -21.78
CA TYR A 207 13.00 -7.01 -21.81
C TYR A 207 12.17 -6.05 -22.66
N ARG A 208 12.51 -4.76 -22.67
CA ARG A 208 11.82 -3.71 -23.46
C ARG A 208 10.28 -3.80 -23.32
N PRO A 209 9.73 -3.60 -22.10
CA PRO A 209 8.29 -3.66 -21.86
C PRO A 209 7.54 -2.55 -22.61
N GLY A 210 6.26 -2.80 -22.90
CA GLY A 210 5.35 -1.80 -23.48
C GLY A 210 4.56 -1.00 -22.45
N ALA A 211 4.44 -1.52 -21.23
CA ALA A 211 3.83 -0.87 -20.07
C ALA A 211 4.50 -1.38 -18.78
N ILE A 212 4.46 -0.57 -17.72
CA ILE A 212 5.04 -0.86 -16.41
C ILE A 212 3.95 -0.72 -15.34
N ILE A 213 3.92 -1.63 -14.38
CA ILE A 213 3.27 -1.40 -13.08
C ILE A 213 4.36 -1.38 -12.01
N LEU A 214 4.39 -0.33 -11.21
CA LEU A 214 5.27 -0.16 -10.06
C LEU A 214 4.40 -0.17 -8.79
N GLN A 215 4.54 -1.22 -7.99
CA GLN A 215 4.00 -1.31 -6.63
C GLN A 215 4.96 -0.53 -5.71
N CYS A 216 4.41 0.38 -4.90
CA CYS A 216 5.15 1.31 -4.05
C CYS A 216 4.83 1.07 -2.57
N GLY A 217 5.01 -0.17 -2.11
CA GLY A 217 4.85 -0.61 -0.72
C GLY A 217 5.75 0.18 0.24
N ALA A 218 5.11 1.00 1.07
CA ALA A 218 5.75 1.98 1.94
C ALA A 218 6.18 1.41 3.30
N ASP A 219 6.09 0.10 3.50
CA ASP A 219 6.68 -0.61 4.65
C ASP A 219 8.18 -0.89 4.50
N SER A 220 8.73 -0.70 3.30
CA SER A 220 10.17 -0.61 3.04
C SER A 220 10.82 0.67 3.62
N LEU A 221 10.02 1.62 4.14
CA LEU A 221 10.49 2.85 4.77
C LEU A 221 11.05 2.65 6.19
N ALA A 222 12.01 3.48 6.55
CA ALA A 222 12.57 3.57 7.89
C ALA A 222 11.48 3.85 8.95
N GLY A 223 11.49 3.03 10.01
CA GLY A 223 10.54 3.17 11.12
C GLY A 223 9.11 2.77 10.77
N ASP A 224 8.93 1.89 9.79
CA ASP A 224 7.70 1.10 9.68
C ASP A 224 7.50 0.18 10.92
N LYS A 225 6.30 -0.36 11.11
CA LYS A 225 5.97 -1.25 12.25
C LYS A 225 6.24 -2.72 11.97
N LEU A 226 6.23 -3.15 10.72
CA LEU A 226 6.42 -4.55 10.30
C LEU A 226 7.69 -4.71 9.45
N GLY A 227 7.99 -3.74 8.58
CA GLY A 227 9.21 -3.71 7.79
C GLY A 227 10.46 -3.37 8.60
N SER A 228 11.61 -3.90 8.17
CA SER A 228 12.92 -3.73 8.82
C SER A 228 14.01 -3.18 7.89
N PHE A 229 13.59 -2.39 6.90
CA PHE A 229 14.46 -1.60 6.04
C PHE A 229 14.70 -0.19 6.64
N ASN A 230 15.65 0.55 6.05
CA ASN A 230 16.05 1.88 6.52
C ASN A 230 15.98 2.93 5.40
N LEU A 231 15.03 2.80 4.47
CA LEU A 231 14.85 3.75 3.37
C LEU A 231 14.21 5.05 3.85
N SER A 232 14.78 6.19 3.43
CA SER A 232 14.11 7.48 3.52
C SER A 232 13.02 7.60 2.45
N MET A 233 12.13 8.58 2.61
CA MET A 233 11.18 8.98 1.56
C MET A 233 11.89 9.27 0.23
N ASN A 234 13.09 9.86 0.26
CA ASN A 234 13.85 10.18 -0.96
C ASN A 234 14.47 8.93 -1.58
N GLY A 235 14.92 7.96 -0.77
CA GLY A 235 15.43 6.68 -1.23
C GLY A 235 14.36 5.88 -1.97
N HIS A 236 13.20 5.70 -1.33
CA HIS A 236 12.04 5.04 -1.92
C HIS A 236 11.59 5.71 -3.22
N ALA A 237 11.31 7.02 -3.17
CA ALA A 237 10.85 7.80 -4.31
C ALA A 237 11.89 7.95 -5.44
N SER A 238 13.17 7.65 -5.18
CA SER A 238 14.18 7.58 -6.23
C SER A 238 13.91 6.46 -7.25
N CYS A 239 13.20 5.40 -6.83
CA CYS A 239 12.76 4.32 -7.70
C CYS A 239 11.71 4.81 -8.71
N VAL A 240 10.68 5.52 -8.22
CA VAL A 240 9.67 6.19 -9.07
C VAL A 240 10.34 7.18 -10.02
N ALA A 241 11.24 8.02 -9.51
CA ALA A 241 11.97 8.99 -10.30
C ALA A 241 12.82 8.34 -11.41
N PHE A 242 13.49 7.22 -11.11
CA PHE A 242 14.28 6.46 -12.08
C PHE A 242 13.40 5.81 -13.14
N MET A 243 12.33 5.11 -12.75
CA MET A 243 11.45 4.43 -13.71
C MET A 243 10.71 5.39 -14.65
N ARG A 244 10.39 6.60 -14.16
CA ARG A 244 9.84 7.69 -15.00
C ARG A 244 10.78 8.12 -16.12
N THR A 245 12.10 7.94 -16.01
CA THR A 245 13.07 8.35 -17.06
C THR A 245 12.95 7.56 -18.36
N PHE A 246 12.37 6.35 -18.32
CA PHE A 246 12.22 5.49 -19.50
C PHE A 246 11.07 5.91 -20.43
N ASN A 247 10.15 6.77 -19.98
CA ASN A 247 8.98 7.24 -20.74
C ASN A 247 8.13 6.09 -21.34
N VAL A 248 7.93 5.03 -20.54
CA VAL A 248 7.01 3.92 -20.84
C VAL A 248 5.73 4.11 -20.01
N PRO A 249 4.53 3.83 -20.54
CA PRO A 249 3.27 3.95 -19.79
C PRO A 249 3.35 3.26 -18.42
N LEU A 250 3.01 4.00 -17.37
CA LEU A 250 3.29 3.62 -15.98
C LEU A 250 2.04 3.66 -15.12
N ILE A 251 1.70 2.54 -14.47
CA ILE A 251 0.78 2.52 -13.33
C ILE A 251 1.63 2.51 -12.06
N ILE A 252 1.34 3.43 -11.13
CA ILE A 252 1.85 3.39 -9.76
C ILE A 252 0.71 2.92 -8.87
N VAL A 253 0.95 1.91 -8.03
CA VAL A 253 -0.02 1.42 -7.03
C VAL A 253 0.57 1.52 -5.63
N GLY A 254 -0.28 1.40 -4.60
CA GLY A 254 0.16 1.35 -3.21
C GLY A 254 0.84 0.02 -2.85
N GLY A 255 0.55 -0.49 -1.67
CA GLY A 255 1.18 -1.69 -1.11
C GLY A 255 1.06 -1.73 0.41
N GLY A 256 2.00 -2.39 1.07
CA GLY A 256 2.15 -2.34 2.53
C GLY A 256 2.52 -0.93 3.05
N GLY A 257 2.49 -0.78 4.37
CA GLY A 257 2.81 0.49 5.04
C GLY A 257 2.01 0.69 6.32
N TYR A 258 2.66 0.51 7.47
CA TYR A 258 2.00 0.35 8.77
C TYR A 258 2.30 1.52 9.73
N THR A 259 3.36 2.29 9.48
CA THR A 259 3.53 3.66 10.02
C THR A 259 2.81 4.67 9.10
N ILE A 260 1.47 4.72 9.20
CA ILE A 260 0.57 5.45 8.28
C ILE A 260 0.95 6.91 7.98
N ARG A 261 1.55 7.64 8.93
CA ARG A 261 2.02 9.02 8.71
C ARG A 261 3.19 9.10 7.70
N ASN A 262 4.01 8.07 7.63
CA ASN A 262 5.13 7.97 6.69
C ASN A 262 4.63 7.51 5.31
N VAL A 263 3.62 6.62 5.28
CA VAL A 263 2.90 6.25 4.04
C VAL A 263 2.30 7.49 3.36
N ALA A 264 1.52 8.27 4.11
CA ALA A 264 0.89 9.49 3.61
C ALA A 264 1.90 10.53 3.09
N ARG A 265 3.05 10.67 3.77
CA ARG A 265 4.17 11.52 3.33
C ARG A 265 4.75 11.05 1.99
N THR A 266 5.13 9.78 1.90
CA THR A 266 5.86 9.24 0.74
C THR A 266 4.98 9.16 -0.50
N TRP A 267 3.76 8.62 -0.41
CA TRP A 267 2.84 8.58 -1.55
C TRP A 267 2.42 9.98 -2.04
N ALA A 268 2.30 10.97 -1.14
CA ALA A 268 2.09 12.36 -1.55
C ALA A 268 3.31 12.93 -2.31
N PHE A 269 4.53 12.67 -1.84
CA PHE A 269 5.76 13.08 -2.50
C PHE A 269 5.94 12.42 -3.87
N GLU A 270 5.67 11.12 -3.99
CA GLU A 270 5.71 10.36 -5.24
C GLU A 270 4.64 10.81 -6.25
N THR A 271 3.44 11.16 -5.77
CA THR A 271 2.41 11.83 -6.58
C THR A 271 2.93 13.16 -7.12
N GLY A 272 3.65 13.94 -6.30
CA GLY A 272 4.35 15.15 -6.70
C GLY A 272 5.36 14.91 -7.83
N LEU A 273 6.21 13.89 -7.69
CA LEU A 273 7.19 13.49 -8.72
C LEU A 273 6.52 13.05 -10.03
N ALA A 274 5.48 12.23 -9.97
CA ALA A 274 4.69 11.82 -11.15
C ALA A 274 4.12 13.04 -11.88
N CYS A 275 3.57 14.00 -11.13
CA CYS A 275 3.02 15.27 -11.63
C CYS A 275 4.09 16.29 -12.10
N GLY A 276 5.39 16.01 -11.91
CA GLY A 276 6.49 16.93 -12.20
C GLY A 276 6.54 18.16 -11.30
N VAL A 277 6.05 18.07 -10.05
CA VAL A 277 5.97 19.18 -9.10
C VAL A 277 6.95 18.97 -7.95
N LYS A 278 7.78 20.00 -7.68
CA LYS A 278 8.57 20.07 -6.45
C LYS A 278 7.66 20.39 -5.27
N MET A 279 7.51 19.46 -4.33
CA MET A 279 6.78 19.68 -3.07
C MET A 279 7.56 20.61 -2.12
N ASP A 280 6.85 21.30 -1.23
CA ASP A 280 7.45 21.99 -0.08
C ASP A 280 7.86 20.98 1.00
N GLU A 281 8.82 21.35 1.86
CA GLU A 281 9.22 20.54 3.01
C GLU A 281 8.18 20.62 4.15
N ARG A 282 7.49 21.76 4.27
CA ARG A 282 6.45 21.99 5.27
C ARG A 282 5.13 21.41 4.78
N LEU A 283 4.43 20.67 5.65
CA LEU A 283 3.11 20.17 5.31
C LEU A 283 2.10 21.32 5.23
N PRO A 284 1.22 21.36 4.20
CA PRO A 284 0.10 22.27 4.19
C PRO A 284 -0.91 21.89 5.28
N PHE A 285 -1.70 22.87 5.72
CA PHE A 285 -2.82 22.59 6.62
C PHE A 285 -3.78 21.57 5.99
N ASN A 286 -4.17 20.58 6.80
CA ASN A 286 -5.08 19.50 6.42
C ASN A 286 -5.77 18.96 7.69
N GLU A 287 -6.87 18.23 7.52
CA GLU A 287 -7.68 17.67 8.61
C GLU A 287 -6.87 16.79 9.59
N TYR A 288 -5.82 16.13 9.10
CA TYR A 288 -5.02 15.18 9.86
C TYR A 288 -3.65 15.74 10.29
N LEU A 289 -3.44 17.08 10.23
CA LEU A 289 -2.13 17.71 10.46
C LEU A 289 -1.48 17.30 11.79
N GLU A 290 -2.27 17.07 12.84
CA GLU A 290 -1.82 16.65 14.17
C GLU A 290 -1.06 15.29 14.16
N TYR A 291 -1.36 14.39 13.22
CA TYR A 291 -0.68 13.09 13.05
C TYR A 291 0.80 13.24 12.64
N PHE A 292 1.19 14.41 12.15
CA PHE A 292 2.53 14.70 11.61
C PHE A 292 3.40 15.54 12.55
N GLY A 293 2.93 15.83 13.76
CA GLY A 293 3.71 16.49 14.80
C GLY A 293 4.83 15.61 15.37
N PRO A 294 5.83 16.22 16.04
CA PRO A 294 5.97 17.67 16.27
C PRO A 294 6.60 18.44 15.10
N GLU A 295 7.16 17.79 14.08
CA GLU A 295 7.93 18.48 13.03
C GLU A 295 7.05 19.13 11.95
N PHE A 296 5.88 18.56 11.66
CA PHE A 296 4.98 18.99 10.57
C PHE A 296 5.66 19.08 9.18
N LYS A 297 6.67 18.24 8.98
CA LYS A 297 7.43 18.12 7.71
C LYS A 297 6.97 16.94 6.87
N LEU A 298 7.18 17.05 5.56
CA LEU A 298 6.95 16.01 4.57
C LEU A 298 8.00 14.88 4.65
N ALA A 299 9.23 15.19 5.04
CA ALA A 299 10.33 14.21 5.03
C ALA A 299 10.09 13.02 5.98
N VAL A 300 10.38 11.81 5.48
CA VAL A 300 10.66 10.62 6.29
C VAL A 300 12.18 10.37 6.22
N PRO A 301 12.95 10.65 7.28
CA PRO A 301 14.39 10.38 7.31
C PRO A 301 14.67 8.89 7.56
N SER A 302 15.84 8.43 7.14
CA SER A 302 16.42 7.18 7.65
C SER A 302 16.81 7.32 9.14
N ASN A 303 17.00 6.19 9.80
CA ASN A 303 17.39 6.07 11.21
C ASN A 303 18.81 5.49 11.34
N ASN A 304 19.27 5.26 12.57
CA ASN A 304 20.62 4.77 12.89
C ASN A 304 20.73 3.23 12.96
N MET A 305 19.86 2.49 12.28
CA MET A 305 19.91 1.03 12.18
C MET A 305 21.12 0.56 11.36
N ASP A 306 21.78 -0.50 11.82
CA ASP A 306 22.88 -1.14 11.11
C ASP A 306 22.40 -1.80 9.80
N ASN A 307 23.07 -1.50 8.69
CA ASN A 307 22.81 -2.14 7.40
C ASN A 307 23.51 -3.51 7.33
N ALA A 308 22.74 -4.60 7.36
CA ALA A 308 23.26 -5.97 7.30
C ALA A 308 23.67 -6.41 5.87
N ASN A 309 23.44 -5.58 4.86
CA ASN A 309 23.74 -5.84 3.46
C ASN A 309 25.15 -5.35 3.12
N THR A 310 26.15 -6.22 3.30
CA THR A 310 27.54 -5.87 2.94
C THR A 310 27.68 -5.60 1.44
N ARG A 311 28.67 -4.78 1.07
CA ARG A 311 28.92 -4.42 -0.34
C ARG A 311 29.21 -5.64 -1.20
N GLU A 312 29.88 -6.63 -0.64
CA GLU A 312 30.21 -7.91 -1.28
C GLU A 312 28.92 -8.69 -1.59
N TYR A 313 28.01 -8.82 -0.60
CA TYR A 313 26.71 -9.49 -0.76
C TYR A 313 25.85 -8.82 -1.84
N LEU A 314 25.76 -7.48 -1.82
CA LEU A 314 25.02 -6.71 -2.82
C LEU A 314 25.63 -6.85 -4.21
N HIS A 315 26.96 -6.81 -4.32
CA HIS A 315 27.68 -6.96 -5.58
C HIS A 315 27.53 -8.36 -6.18
N GLU A 316 27.69 -9.42 -5.37
CA GLU A 316 27.50 -10.82 -5.81
C GLU A 316 26.07 -11.08 -6.28
N THR A 317 25.07 -10.62 -5.51
CA THR A 317 23.65 -10.75 -5.86
C THR A 317 23.33 -10.00 -7.17
N THR A 318 23.81 -8.75 -7.29
CA THR A 318 23.66 -7.95 -8.51
C THR A 318 24.34 -8.62 -9.71
N ALA A 319 25.56 -9.14 -9.56
CA ALA A 319 26.29 -9.80 -10.63
C ALA A 319 25.53 -11.06 -11.13
N ALA A 320 25.02 -11.89 -10.22
CA ALA A 320 24.24 -13.08 -10.55
C ALA A 320 22.92 -12.75 -11.28
N ILE A 321 22.24 -11.66 -10.91
CA ILE A 321 21.05 -11.17 -11.60
C ILE A 321 21.43 -10.65 -13.00
N LEU A 322 22.44 -9.79 -13.11
CA LEU A 322 22.90 -9.23 -14.39
C LEU A 322 23.39 -10.31 -15.35
N GLU A 323 24.06 -11.35 -14.87
CA GLU A 323 24.42 -12.52 -15.69
C GLU A 323 23.17 -13.28 -16.18
N SER A 324 22.21 -13.52 -15.29
CA SER A 324 20.92 -14.14 -15.66
C SER A 324 20.21 -13.34 -16.76
N LEU A 325 20.16 -12.00 -16.63
CA LEU A 325 19.55 -11.09 -17.61
C LEU A 325 20.29 -11.05 -18.95
N ARG A 326 21.64 -11.16 -18.95
CA ARG A 326 22.45 -11.24 -20.18
C ARG A 326 22.18 -12.51 -20.99
N ASN A 327 21.86 -13.61 -20.31
CA ASN A 327 21.60 -14.91 -20.92
C ASN A 327 20.16 -15.08 -21.45
N MET A 328 19.27 -14.11 -21.21
CA MET A 328 17.92 -14.11 -21.78
C MET A 328 17.92 -13.76 -23.27
N PRO A 329 16.95 -14.27 -24.06
CA PRO A 329 16.73 -13.79 -25.42
C PRO A 329 16.37 -12.29 -25.38
N PHE A 330 17.04 -11.50 -26.22
CA PHE A 330 16.78 -10.06 -26.34
C PHE A 330 15.37 -9.81 -26.91
N ALA A 331 14.52 -9.12 -26.15
CA ALA A 331 13.15 -8.74 -26.51
C ALA A 331 12.36 -9.90 -27.17
N PRO A 332 12.01 -10.98 -26.45
CA PRO A 332 11.43 -12.18 -27.02
C PRO A 332 10.18 -11.87 -27.86
N SER A 333 10.15 -12.47 -29.06
CA SER A 333 9.02 -12.43 -29.98
C SER A 333 7.93 -13.39 -29.50
N ALA A 334 7.19 -12.98 -28.47
CA ALA A 334 5.94 -13.64 -28.14
C ALA A 334 4.97 -13.49 -29.33
N GLN A 335 4.38 -14.58 -29.79
CA GLN A 335 3.39 -14.55 -30.86
C GLN A 335 2.18 -13.74 -30.41
N MET A 336 1.71 -12.83 -31.26
CA MET A 336 0.44 -12.13 -31.04
C MET A 336 -0.69 -13.16 -31.04
N GLN A 337 -1.18 -13.51 -29.85
CA GLN A 337 -2.49 -14.13 -29.74
C GLN A 337 -3.53 -13.03 -29.97
N HIS A 338 -4.36 -13.22 -31.00
CA HIS A 338 -5.52 -12.37 -31.23
C HIS A 338 -6.49 -12.54 -30.05
N VAL A 339 -6.41 -11.63 -29.09
CA VAL A 339 -7.43 -11.51 -28.05
C VAL A 339 -8.72 -11.11 -28.77
N PRO A 340 -9.81 -11.89 -28.67
CA PRO A 340 -11.09 -11.43 -29.16
C PRO A 340 -11.41 -10.09 -28.51
N TYR A 341 -11.82 -9.10 -29.31
CA TYR A 341 -12.55 -7.98 -28.73
C TYR A 341 -13.81 -8.57 -28.11
N ASP A 342 -14.03 -8.28 -26.83
CA ASP A 342 -15.31 -8.58 -26.21
C ASP A 342 -16.37 -7.85 -27.03
N LEU A 343 -17.40 -8.58 -27.45
CA LEU A 343 -18.55 -7.98 -28.11
C LEU A 343 -19.21 -7.03 -27.11
N GLU A 344 -19.79 -5.96 -27.67
CA GLU A 344 -20.33 -4.77 -26.99
C GLU A 344 -21.09 -5.08 -25.69
N ASP A 345 -20.99 -4.16 -24.73
CA ASP A 345 -21.64 -4.23 -23.42
C ASP A 345 -23.15 -4.52 -23.53
N ASP A 346 -23.55 -5.78 -23.36
CA ASP A 346 -24.93 -6.13 -23.08
C ASP A 346 -25.19 -5.84 -21.59
N GLU A 347 -25.61 -4.59 -21.30
CA GLU A 347 -26.09 -4.18 -19.97
C GLU A 347 -27.42 -4.89 -19.65
N GLY A 348 -27.35 -6.21 -19.45
CA GLY A 348 -28.48 -7.08 -19.20
C GLY A 348 -28.05 -8.42 -18.58
N ASP A 349 -28.44 -8.64 -17.31
CA ASP A 349 -28.55 -9.97 -16.68
C ASP A 349 -27.23 -10.67 -16.23
N SER A 350 -26.27 -9.93 -15.66
CA SER A 350 -24.99 -10.50 -15.19
C SER A 350 -25.08 -11.44 -13.96
N ASP A 351 -26.10 -11.31 -13.12
CA ASP A 351 -26.29 -12.15 -11.92
C ASP A 351 -26.80 -13.55 -12.26
N SER A 352 -27.68 -13.69 -13.26
CA SER A 352 -28.19 -15.02 -13.66
C SER A 352 -27.10 -15.87 -14.31
N ASP A 353 -26.18 -15.23 -15.07
CA ASP A 353 -25.17 -15.94 -15.84
C ASP A 353 -24.08 -16.59 -14.95
N LEU A 354 -23.79 -16.03 -13.77
CA LEU A 354 -22.88 -16.64 -12.79
C LEU A 354 -23.49 -17.91 -12.17
N ASP A 355 -24.74 -17.82 -11.70
CA ASP A 355 -25.48 -18.94 -11.11
C ASP A 355 -25.73 -20.06 -12.13
N VAL A 356 -25.97 -19.71 -13.40
CA VAL A 356 -26.05 -20.67 -14.51
C VAL A 356 -24.72 -21.38 -14.72
N ARG A 357 -23.60 -20.66 -14.84
CA ARG A 357 -22.26 -21.26 -15.02
C ARG A 357 -21.88 -22.20 -13.86
N ILE A 358 -22.17 -21.80 -12.61
CA ILE A 358 -21.94 -22.65 -11.43
C ILE A 358 -22.82 -23.90 -11.48
N SER A 359 -24.11 -23.75 -11.79
CA SER A 359 -25.07 -24.85 -11.93
C SER A 359 -24.68 -25.85 -13.02
N GLU A 360 -24.21 -25.38 -14.18
CA GLU A 360 -23.72 -26.23 -15.25
C GLU A 360 -22.43 -26.98 -14.87
N ARG A 361 -21.50 -26.32 -14.17
CA ARG A 361 -20.25 -26.96 -13.73
C ARG A 361 -20.51 -28.07 -12.72
N ILE A 362 -21.45 -27.88 -11.79
CA ILE A 362 -21.92 -28.91 -10.84
C ILE A 362 -22.62 -30.06 -11.59
N ARG A 363 -23.45 -29.77 -12.61
CA ARG A 363 -24.07 -30.81 -13.45
C ARG A 363 -23.05 -31.62 -14.26
N GLN A 364 -21.93 -31.02 -14.66
CA GLN A 364 -20.86 -31.70 -15.40
C GLN A 364 -19.99 -32.59 -14.50
N THR A 365 -19.68 -32.19 -13.27
CA THR A 365 -18.90 -33.04 -12.34
C THR A 365 -19.67 -34.30 -11.92
N HIS A 366 -21.00 -34.22 -11.79
CA HIS A 366 -21.86 -35.38 -11.51
C HIS A 366 -22.14 -36.31 -12.71
N ARG A 367 -21.61 -36.02 -13.91
CA ARG A 367 -21.91 -36.75 -15.16
C ARG A 367 -20.79 -37.62 -15.73
N ARG A 368 -19.72 -37.90 -14.98
CA ARG A 368 -18.65 -38.82 -15.42
C ARG A 368 -18.87 -40.26 -14.91
N PRO A 369 -19.12 -41.25 -15.78
CA PRO A 369 -19.04 -42.67 -15.42
C PRO A 369 -17.58 -43.06 -15.21
N HIS A 370 -17.32 -43.97 -14.27
CA HIS A 370 -15.99 -44.56 -14.09
C HIS A 370 -15.64 -45.48 -15.28
N PRO A 371 -14.42 -45.40 -15.86
CA PRO A 371 -13.93 -46.40 -16.80
C PRO A 371 -13.46 -47.68 -16.05
N PRO A 372 -13.51 -48.86 -16.68
CA PRO A 372 -13.11 -50.13 -16.06
C PRO A 372 -11.58 -50.30 -16.03
N PRO A 373 -11.04 -51.22 -15.19
CA PRO A 373 -9.60 -51.43 -15.06
C PRO A 373 -9.07 -52.51 -16.02
N GLU A 374 -7.96 -52.22 -16.72
CA GLU A 374 -7.11 -53.23 -17.36
C GLU A 374 -5.61 -52.99 -17.08
N SER A 375 -4.76 -53.95 -17.45
CA SER A 375 -3.63 -54.43 -16.65
C SER A 375 -2.22 -53.90 -17.00
N SER A 376 -1.44 -53.66 -15.94
CA SER A 376 0.04 -53.85 -15.74
C SER A 376 0.89 -54.43 -16.90
N TYR A 377 2.13 -53.97 -17.18
CA TYR A 377 3.38 -54.05 -16.36
C TYR A 377 4.52 -53.14 -16.97
N PRO A 378 5.81 -53.10 -16.53
CA PRO A 378 6.29 -52.19 -15.47
C PRO A 378 7.63 -51.43 -15.77
N SER A 379 8.02 -50.44 -14.94
CA SER A 379 9.45 -50.08 -14.75
C SER A 379 9.73 -49.28 -13.46
N SER A 380 10.70 -49.77 -12.67
CA SER A 380 11.60 -49.05 -11.74
C SER A 380 11.03 -48.04 -10.73
N ASP A 381 10.77 -48.54 -9.51
CA ASP A 381 11.21 -48.00 -8.21
C ASP A 381 11.25 -46.48 -7.95
N GLU A 382 10.15 -45.94 -7.39
CA GLU A 382 10.19 -45.04 -6.23
C GLU A 382 8.95 -45.26 -5.33
N ASP A 383 9.10 -45.26 -4.00
CA ASP A 383 8.00 -45.47 -3.04
C ASP A 383 7.07 -44.23 -2.95
N PRO A 384 5.81 -44.32 -3.41
CA PRO A 384 4.88 -43.19 -3.43
C PRO A 384 4.46 -42.71 -2.02
N LEU A 385 4.60 -43.56 -0.99
CA LEU A 385 4.20 -43.23 0.38
C LEU A 385 5.26 -42.40 1.11
N SER A 386 6.52 -42.45 0.66
CA SER A 386 7.62 -41.66 1.23
C SER A 386 7.35 -40.16 1.14
N HIS A 387 6.91 -39.67 -0.03
CA HIS A 387 6.72 -38.25 -0.32
C HIS A 387 5.51 -37.67 0.42
N GLN A 388 4.43 -38.44 0.56
CA GLN A 388 3.26 -38.06 1.36
C GLN A 388 3.59 -38.03 2.87
N ARG A 389 4.32 -39.03 3.39
CA ARG A 389 4.77 -39.02 4.79
C ARG A 389 5.71 -37.87 5.09
N ARG A 390 6.59 -37.49 4.14
CA ARG A 390 7.50 -36.34 4.28
C ARG A 390 6.74 -35.01 4.33
N ARG A 391 5.78 -34.78 3.41
CA ARG A 391 4.91 -33.57 3.44
C ARG A 391 4.09 -33.49 4.73
N ARG A 392 3.53 -34.62 5.20
CA ARG A 392 2.73 -34.67 6.44
C ARG A 392 3.59 -34.37 7.69
N ARG A 393 4.84 -34.87 7.75
CA ARG A 393 5.78 -34.51 8.82
C ARG A 393 6.18 -33.02 8.79
N LEU A 394 6.45 -32.46 7.61
CA LEU A 394 6.81 -31.04 7.48
C LEU A 394 5.65 -30.12 7.93
N ALA A 395 4.42 -30.41 7.48
CA ALA A 395 3.23 -29.68 7.92
C ALA A 395 2.99 -29.80 9.44
N GLN A 396 3.12 -31.01 10.01
CA GLN A 396 2.96 -31.23 11.45
C GLN A 396 4.01 -30.44 12.26
N ASN A 397 5.27 -30.45 11.82
CA ASN A 397 6.36 -29.73 12.49
C ASN A 397 6.14 -28.20 12.44
N TYR A 398 5.71 -27.66 11.29
CA TYR A 398 5.39 -26.24 11.10
C TYR A 398 4.21 -25.77 11.99
N ILE A 399 3.14 -26.56 12.09
CA ILE A 399 2.03 -26.28 13.00
C ILE A 399 2.50 -26.29 14.47
N THR A 400 3.42 -27.19 14.81
CA THR A 400 3.93 -27.33 16.19
C THR A 400 4.86 -26.18 16.57
N SER A 401 5.71 -25.69 15.65
CA SER A 401 6.56 -24.51 15.89
C SER A 401 5.74 -23.23 16.05
N LEU A 402 4.74 -23.00 15.17
CA LEU A 402 3.82 -21.87 15.30
C LEU A 402 3.02 -21.91 16.61
N SER A 403 2.53 -23.08 17.02
CA SER A 403 1.83 -23.25 18.31
C SER A 403 2.73 -22.94 19.52
N SER A 404 4.02 -23.22 19.41
CA SER A 404 5.01 -22.98 20.47
C SER A 404 5.36 -21.49 20.57
N ALA A 405 5.67 -20.86 19.44
CA ALA A 405 5.93 -19.42 19.36
C ALA A 405 4.71 -18.58 19.84
N ARG A 406 3.49 -18.98 19.48
CA ARG A 406 2.25 -18.34 19.96
C ARG A 406 2.05 -18.45 21.48
N LYS A 407 2.44 -19.56 22.10
CA LYS A 407 2.41 -19.72 23.57
C LYS A 407 3.44 -18.84 24.26
N GLU A 408 4.63 -18.72 23.68
CA GLU A 408 5.71 -17.87 24.20
C GLU A 408 5.34 -16.38 24.13
N ALA A 409 4.93 -15.90 22.95
CA ALA A 409 4.48 -14.51 22.76
C ALA A 409 3.27 -14.14 23.66
N ARG A 410 2.36 -15.10 23.91
CA ARG A 410 1.26 -14.90 24.88
C ARG A 410 1.77 -14.79 26.32
N ARG A 411 2.76 -15.59 26.71
CA ARG A 411 3.39 -15.52 28.04
C ARG A 411 4.08 -14.17 28.24
N GLU A 412 4.88 -13.73 27.26
CA GLU A 412 5.53 -12.42 27.28
C GLU A 412 4.52 -11.27 27.38
N ARG A 413 3.41 -11.31 26.64
CA ARG A 413 2.34 -10.30 26.78
C ARG A 413 1.73 -10.26 28.17
N GLN A 414 1.54 -11.43 28.81
CA GLN A 414 1.00 -11.51 30.16
C GLN A 414 2.02 -11.03 31.21
N GLU A 415 3.29 -11.39 31.07
CA GLU A 415 4.39 -10.89 31.92
C GLU A 415 4.56 -9.36 31.79
N ARG A 416 4.44 -8.81 30.57
CA ARG A 416 4.52 -7.36 30.32
C ARG A 416 3.33 -6.61 30.88
N ALA A 417 2.12 -7.16 30.78
CA ALA A 417 0.91 -6.60 31.39
C ALA A 417 0.96 -6.64 32.93
N ALA A 418 1.53 -7.70 33.52
CA ALA A 418 1.72 -7.80 34.97
C ALA A 418 2.70 -6.73 35.48
N ARG A 419 3.84 -6.53 34.81
CA ARG A 419 4.81 -5.48 35.16
C ARG A 419 4.20 -4.07 35.07
N MET A 420 3.41 -3.79 34.02
CA MET A 420 2.72 -2.50 33.90
C MET A 420 1.64 -2.30 35.00
N ALA A 421 1.06 -3.37 35.52
CA ALA A 421 0.14 -3.29 36.65
C ALA A 421 0.88 -3.02 37.98
N GLU A 422 2.01 -3.69 38.22
CA GLU A 422 2.87 -3.41 39.39
C GLU A 422 3.45 -1.99 39.37
N GLU A 423 3.88 -1.49 38.21
CA GLU A 423 4.34 -0.10 38.05
C GLU A 423 3.22 0.92 38.29
N ALA A 424 1.97 0.60 37.90
CA ALA A 424 0.81 1.45 38.16
C ALA A 424 0.43 1.48 39.65
N ASP A 425 0.39 0.33 40.33
CA ASP A 425 0.13 0.28 41.77
C ASP A 425 1.26 0.96 42.58
N ALA A 426 2.51 0.81 42.16
CA ALA A 426 3.65 1.51 42.76
C ALA A 426 3.56 3.04 42.61
N ALA A 427 3.08 3.53 41.45
CA ALA A 427 2.83 4.95 41.22
C ALA A 427 1.66 5.50 42.06
N CYS A 428 0.66 4.68 42.38
CA CYS A 428 -0.46 5.06 43.25
C CYS A 428 -0.14 4.98 44.76
N GLY A 429 0.91 4.26 45.17
CA GLY A 429 1.32 4.15 46.57
C GLY A 429 2.07 5.37 47.15
N ALA A 430 2.54 6.29 46.31
CA ALA A 430 3.42 7.40 46.70
C ALA A 430 2.65 8.72 46.94
N GLY A 431 1.68 8.73 47.86
CA GLY A 431 0.86 9.92 48.14
C GLY A 431 -0.01 9.84 49.39
N GLY A 432 0.59 9.68 50.58
CA GLY A 432 -0.17 9.52 51.82
C GLY A 432 0.60 9.82 53.11
N GLY A 433 0.73 11.10 53.45
CA GLY A 433 1.23 11.62 54.73
C GLY A 433 1.41 13.13 54.62
N SER A 434 1.01 13.97 55.59
CA SER A 434 0.46 13.73 56.93
C SER A 434 -0.32 14.98 57.36
N ASP A 435 -1.31 14.87 58.23
CA ASP A 435 -1.64 15.94 59.20
C ASP A 435 -2.53 15.37 60.33
N GLU A 436 -1.97 15.36 61.55
CA GLU A 436 -2.74 15.27 62.79
C GLU A 436 -2.87 16.68 63.37
N GLU A 437 -4.07 17.08 63.84
CA GLU A 437 -4.22 17.58 65.21
C GLU A 437 -5.67 17.83 65.67
N ARG A 438 -5.91 17.49 66.94
CA ARG A 438 -6.92 18.06 67.88
C ARG A 438 -8.43 17.87 67.63
N GLY A 439 -9.09 17.22 68.61
CA GLY A 439 -10.09 17.95 69.40
C GLY A 439 -11.43 17.28 69.76
N ALA A 440 -11.46 16.59 70.92
CA ALA A 440 -12.55 16.58 71.91
C ALA A 440 -13.99 16.03 71.59
N SER A 441 -14.30 14.94 72.32
CA SER A 441 -15.54 14.68 73.10
C SER A 441 -16.93 14.51 72.44
N ALA A 442 -17.47 13.30 72.64
CA ALA A 442 -18.79 12.96 73.20
C ALA A 442 -20.10 13.44 72.53
N GLY A 443 -21.00 12.49 72.24
CA GLY A 443 -22.42 12.75 71.98
C GLY A 443 -23.13 11.56 71.34
N ALA A 444 -24.18 11.03 71.98
CA ALA A 444 -25.01 9.96 71.43
C ALA A 444 -26.12 10.50 70.50
N GLY A 445 -26.60 9.68 69.55
CA GLY A 445 -27.78 10.02 68.75
C GLY A 445 -28.12 8.95 67.71
N ALA A 446 -29.29 8.33 67.83
CA ALA A 446 -29.80 7.35 66.87
C ALA A 446 -30.55 8.01 65.70
N GLY A 447 -30.61 7.35 64.54
CA GLY A 447 -31.44 7.80 63.42
C GLY A 447 -31.37 6.87 62.20
N ALA A 448 -32.39 6.04 62.01
CA ALA A 448 -32.52 5.18 60.83
C ALA A 448 -33.15 5.93 59.64
N GLY A 449 -32.69 5.69 58.42
CA GLY A 449 -33.25 6.24 57.18
C GLY A 449 -32.97 5.33 55.99
N ARG A 450 -34.04 4.89 55.30
CA ARG A 450 -34.02 3.91 54.20
C ARG A 450 -33.97 4.59 52.82
N ASP A 451 -33.70 3.76 51.79
CA ASP A 451 -34.02 3.99 50.37
C ASP A 451 -33.20 5.08 49.64
N LYS A 452 -32.87 4.98 48.34
CA LYS A 452 -33.27 4.05 47.26
C LYS A 452 -32.22 4.06 46.13
N ALA A 453 -32.01 2.93 45.45
CA ALA A 453 -31.21 2.88 44.22
C ALA A 453 -32.02 3.32 42.98
N ARG A 454 -31.38 4.00 42.01
CA ARG A 454 -31.88 4.06 40.61
C ARG A 454 -30.78 4.38 39.59
N LYS A 455 -30.70 3.52 38.55
CA LYS A 455 -29.83 3.69 37.37
C LYS A 455 -30.43 4.71 36.37
N ARG A 456 -29.57 5.37 35.58
CA ARG A 456 -29.78 5.92 34.20
C ARG A 456 -28.42 6.43 33.68
N THR A 457 -27.78 5.79 32.71
CA THR A 457 -27.93 5.98 31.24
C THR A 457 -27.84 7.43 30.77
N PHE A 458 -26.83 7.75 29.97
CA PHE A 458 -26.73 9.01 29.22
C PHE A 458 -26.25 8.77 27.79
N PHE A 459 -26.94 9.41 26.84
CA PHE A 459 -26.51 9.64 25.45
C PHE A 459 -27.03 11.03 25.04
N LYS A 460 -26.36 11.67 24.07
CA LYS A 460 -26.63 12.99 23.45
C LYS A 460 -26.34 14.28 24.27
N ALA A 461 -25.19 14.87 23.93
CA ALA A 461 -25.03 16.10 23.14
C ALA A 461 -25.80 17.40 23.50
N SER A 462 -25.05 18.51 23.59
CA SER A 462 -25.54 19.87 23.28
C SER A 462 -24.45 20.75 22.65
N ARG A 463 -24.83 21.56 21.65
CA ARG A 463 -24.06 22.71 21.10
C ARG A 463 -24.09 23.89 22.09
N LEU A 464 -23.21 24.89 21.86
CA LEU A 464 -23.27 26.34 22.15
C LEU A 464 -21.86 26.86 22.51
N ASP A 465 -21.39 28.07 22.17
CA ASP A 465 -21.81 29.01 21.11
C ASP A 465 -20.64 29.97 20.79
N VAL A 466 -20.53 30.46 19.55
CA VAL A 466 -19.36 31.24 19.08
C VAL A 466 -19.70 32.74 19.00
N ALA A 467 -19.67 33.44 20.14
CA ALA A 467 -20.08 34.86 20.20
C ALA A 467 -19.40 35.71 21.31
N ARG A 468 -18.21 35.36 21.83
CA ARG A 468 -17.65 36.07 23.00
C ARG A 468 -16.13 36.23 23.14
N LEU A 469 -15.37 36.19 22.04
CA LEU A 469 -13.90 36.30 22.07
C LEU A 469 -13.28 37.35 21.13
N LEU A 470 -14.07 38.35 20.70
CA LEU A 470 -13.58 39.53 19.97
C LEU A 470 -14.27 40.81 20.42
N GLN A 471 -13.68 41.52 21.40
CA GLN A 471 -13.70 42.99 21.57
C GLN A 471 -12.81 43.34 22.78
N GLY A 472 -11.78 44.16 22.56
CA GLY A 472 -10.84 44.62 23.60
C GLY A 472 -11.17 46.03 24.12
N PRO A 473 -10.39 46.54 25.09
CA PRO A 473 -10.49 47.92 25.57
C PRO A 473 -9.54 48.88 24.83
N ASP A 474 -9.95 50.16 24.75
CA ASP A 474 -9.31 51.29 24.06
C ASP A 474 -8.80 52.34 25.12
N PRO A 475 -8.42 53.61 24.82
CA PRO A 475 -7.01 54.03 24.64
C PRO A 475 -6.50 55.16 25.57
N GLY A 476 -5.20 55.52 25.39
CA GLY A 476 -4.58 56.81 25.79
C GLY A 476 -3.41 56.69 26.77
N LEU A 477 -2.45 57.64 26.90
CA LEU A 477 -2.11 58.84 26.11
C LEU A 477 -0.74 59.39 26.64
N THR A 478 -0.01 60.21 25.87
CA THR A 478 1.24 60.98 26.23
C THR A 478 2.53 60.16 26.47
N GLY A 479 3.76 60.65 26.21
CA GLY A 479 4.21 61.89 25.53
C GLY A 479 5.73 62.14 25.68
N LEU A 480 6.32 63.03 24.85
CA LEU A 480 7.72 63.56 24.88
C LEU A 480 8.86 62.55 24.55
N GLY A 481 9.94 62.88 23.82
CA GLY A 481 10.27 64.07 22.99
C GLY A 481 11.79 64.24 22.76
N LEU A 482 12.20 64.75 21.57
CA LEU A 482 13.52 65.35 21.23
C LEU A 482 14.78 64.42 21.29
N ALA A 483 15.88 64.61 20.53
CA ALA A 483 16.21 65.44 19.35
C ALA A 483 17.55 64.93 18.70
N GLU A 484 17.82 65.33 17.44
CA GLU A 484 19.13 65.53 16.75
C GLU A 484 20.25 64.44 16.77
N GLY A 485 21.09 64.26 15.75
CA GLY A 485 21.19 64.88 14.42
C GLY A 485 22.52 64.52 13.69
N ALA A 486 22.59 64.79 12.36
CA ALA A 486 23.78 64.85 11.47
C ALA A 486 24.74 63.60 11.40
N ALA A 487 25.33 63.17 10.28
CA ALA A 487 25.81 63.89 9.09
C ALA A 487 26.07 62.93 7.88
N GLY A 488 26.11 63.47 6.65
CA GLY A 488 26.70 62.82 5.46
C GLY A 488 28.24 62.97 5.43
N PRO A 489 28.95 62.73 4.29
CA PRO A 489 28.54 62.87 2.87
C PRO A 489 28.78 61.58 2.04
N GLY A 490 28.60 61.47 0.71
CA GLY A 490 28.00 62.35 -0.31
C GLY A 490 28.52 62.06 -1.74
N ALA A 491 27.61 62.15 -2.73
CA ALA A 491 27.78 62.64 -4.12
C ALA A 491 28.82 62.00 -5.08
N ALA A 492 28.69 62.00 -6.42
CA ALA A 492 27.63 62.35 -7.41
C ALA A 492 27.96 61.55 -8.72
N GLY A 493 27.07 61.22 -9.66
CA GLY A 493 26.25 62.07 -10.56
C GLY A 493 26.71 61.85 -12.04
N GLY A 494 25.93 61.99 -13.12
CA GLY A 494 24.51 62.32 -13.32
C GLY A 494 24.16 62.53 -14.82
N HIS A 495 22.88 62.76 -15.15
CA HIS A 495 22.29 63.16 -16.46
C HIS A 495 22.38 62.10 -17.62
N GLY A 496 21.52 62.00 -18.65
CA GLY A 496 20.26 62.64 -19.12
C GLY A 496 19.87 61.97 -20.48
N HIS A 497 18.73 62.18 -21.17
CA HIS A 497 17.48 62.96 -20.98
C HIS A 497 16.35 62.37 -21.90
N ALA A 498 15.24 63.09 -22.16
CA ALA A 498 14.12 62.74 -23.09
C ALA A 498 13.90 63.90 -24.12
N PRO A 499 12.77 64.13 -24.88
CA PRO A 499 11.49 63.39 -25.05
C PRO A 499 10.83 63.39 -26.50
N HIS A 500 9.59 62.82 -26.65
CA HIS A 500 8.40 63.18 -27.50
C HIS A 500 7.59 61.94 -27.99
N ARG A 501 6.29 61.74 -27.65
CA ARG A 501 4.99 62.14 -28.29
C ARG A 501 4.70 61.51 -29.69
N HIS A 502 3.50 61.08 -30.13
CA HIS A 502 2.06 61.18 -29.74
C HIS A 502 1.35 59.80 -30.00
N GLY A 503 0.32 59.30 -29.28
CA GLY A 503 -1.15 59.61 -29.38
C GLY A 503 -1.93 58.51 -30.18
N ALA A 504 -3.26 58.28 -30.10
CA ALA A 504 -4.38 58.62 -29.18
C ALA A 504 -5.69 57.83 -29.55
N GLY A 505 -6.68 57.66 -28.64
CA GLY A 505 -8.03 57.05 -28.88
C GLY A 505 -8.30 55.75 -28.09
N VAL A 506 -9.12 55.62 -27.02
CA VAL A 506 -10.54 55.98 -26.67
C VAL A 506 -11.57 54.91 -27.06
N GLY A 507 -12.26 54.32 -26.05
CA GLY A 507 -13.51 53.56 -26.25
C GLY A 507 -13.82 52.46 -25.21
N ASN A 508 -14.78 52.72 -24.31
CA ASN A 508 -15.61 51.85 -23.44
C ASN A 508 -15.50 50.31 -23.62
N GLY A 509 -15.56 49.45 -22.58
CA GLY A 509 -16.15 49.59 -21.25
C GLY A 509 -17.45 48.80 -21.12
N ILE A 510 -17.42 47.63 -20.46
CA ILE A 510 -18.55 46.92 -19.81
C ILE A 510 -17.96 45.90 -18.81
N THR A 511 -18.50 45.89 -17.60
CA THR A 511 -18.20 44.93 -16.53
C THR A 511 -19.14 43.72 -16.57
N ARG A 512 -18.70 42.57 -16.04
CA ARG A 512 -19.61 41.53 -15.50
C ARG A 512 -18.91 40.62 -14.49
N GLU A 513 -19.39 40.67 -13.25
CA GLU A 513 -19.16 39.67 -12.20
C GLU A 513 -20.23 38.55 -12.27
N TRP A 514 -20.54 37.92 -11.13
CA TRP A 514 -21.45 36.79 -10.85
C TRP A 514 -20.79 35.41 -11.02
N THR A 515 -20.22 34.76 -10.00
CA THR A 515 -20.71 34.24 -8.69
C THR A 515 -21.47 32.91 -8.73
N GLU A 516 -21.02 32.02 -7.82
CA GLU A 516 -21.64 30.89 -7.11
C GLU A 516 -22.92 30.19 -7.61
N GLY A 517 -22.91 28.85 -7.46
CA GLY A 517 -24.10 27.99 -7.54
C GLY A 517 -23.83 26.60 -6.96
N LEU A 518 -24.04 26.42 -5.66
CA LEU A 518 -24.12 25.11 -5.00
C LEU A 518 -25.52 24.50 -5.18
N TYR A 519 -25.58 23.19 -5.40
CA TYR A 519 -26.61 22.27 -4.86
C TYR A 519 -26.07 20.85 -4.83
#